data_AF-G6FPA3-F1
#
_entry.id   AF-G6FPA3-F1
#
_cell.length_a   1.000
_cell.length_b   1.000
_cell.length_c   1.000
_cell.angle_alpha   90.00
_cell.angle_beta   90.00
_cell.angle_gamma   90.00
#
_symmetry.space_group_name_H-M   'P 1'
#
loop_
_entity.id
_entity.type
_entity.pdbx_description
1 polymer ?
#
loop_
_entity_poly.entity_id
_entity_poly.type
_entity_poly.pdbx_seq_one_letter_code
_entity_poly.pdbx_strand_id
1 'polypeptide(L)'
;MGGVVSSLVQKADSEYTILVQQHKSYERIIRNVMLRMIAVSDGKLSSRRVPLSELEYSEPANIQVQEVIQRFCEVGLLVRGQNNEGQAYVELADDALLQGWQKLLEWKQKNHESLILQRRLTPAAMEWKKHPKAKYLWNADPCLDLLRQILNSDHNWLNQVETEFV
;
A
#
# COMPACT_ATOMS: atom_id res chain seq x y z
N MET A 1 13.39 29.06 10.70
CA MET A 1 12.36 28.89 11.75
C MET A 1 11.75 27.51 11.55
N GLY A 2 12.14 26.56 12.41
CA GLY A 2 11.85 25.14 12.25
C GLY A 2 10.39 24.83 12.52
N GLY A 3 9.71 24.26 11.53
CA GLY A 3 8.33 23.80 11.68
C GLY A 3 8.25 22.76 12.78
N VAL A 4 7.27 22.91 13.67
CA VAL A 4 6.96 21.90 14.69
C VAL A 4 6.62 20.61 13.94
N VAL A 5 7.51 19.61 14.03
CA VAL A 5 7.20 18.28 13.51
C VAL A 5 5.99 17.77 14.29
N SER A 6 4.89 17.48 13.59
CA SER A 6 3.67 16.95 14.22
C SER A 6 4.01 15.70 15.03
N SER A 7 3.36 15.53 16.18
CA SER A 7 3.51 14.34 17.03
C SER A 7 3.24 13.04 16.27
N LEU A 8 2.37 13.08 15.25
CA LEU A 8 2.09 11.93 14.37
C LEU A 8 3.29 11.55 13.49
N VAL A 9 4.01 12.53 12.94
CA VAL A 9 5.20 12.26 12.10
C VAL A 9 6.30 11.62 12.95
N GLN A 10 6.51 12.11 14.18
CA GLN A 10 7.48 11.51 15.11
C GLN A 10 7.11 10.08 15.48
N LYS A 11 5.82 9.80 15.74
CA LYS A 11 5.33 8.43 15.96
C LYS A 11 5.57 7.53 14.76
N ALA A 12 5.33 8.02 13.54
CA ALA A 12 5.56 7.27 12.30
C ALA A 12 7.04 6.90 12.13
N ASP A 13 7.96 7.84 12.38
CA ASP A 13 9.40 7.57 12.34
C ASP A 13 9.84 6.59 13.44
N SER A 14 9.26 6.69 14.63
CA SER A 14 9.56 5.78 15.75
C SER A 14 9.12 4.35 15.45
N GLU A 15 7.86 4.13 15.06
CA GLU A 15 7.34 2.79 14.72
C GLU A 15 8.08 2.18 13.52
N TYR A 16 8.37 2.99 12.50
CA TYR A 16 9.20 2.56 11.39
C TYR A 16 10.57 2.07 11.85
N THR A 17 11.23 2.83 12.72
CA THR A 17 12.58 2.51 13.19
C THR A 17 12.59 1.20 13.99
N ILE A 18 11.62 1.02 14.89
CA ILE A 18 11.48 -0.19 15.70
C ILE A 18 11.32 -1.42 14.80
N LEU A 19 10.39 -1.38 13.86
CA LEU A 19 10.11 -2.50 12.96
C LEU A 19 11.30 -2.81 12.04
N VAL A 20 11.94 -1.79 11.46
CA VAL A 20 13.10 -2.01 10.58
C VAL A 20 14.32 -2.54 11.32
N GLN A 21 14.49 -2.19 12.61
CA GLN A 21 15.52 -2.77 13.47
C GLN A 21 15.25 -4.25 13.79
N GLN A 22 13.97 -4.65 13.91
CA GLN A 22 13.59 -6.05 14.09
C GLN A 22 13.91 -6.89 12.85
N HIS A 23 13.60 -6.40 11.65
CA HIS A 23 14.02 -7.04 10.41
C HIS A 23 14.04 -6.05 9.23
N LYS A 24 15.07 -6.12 8.38
CA LYS A 24 15.24 -5.16 7.28
C LYS A 24 14.10 -5.18 6.26
N SER A 25 13.38 -6.30 6.12
CA SER A 25 12.23 -6.41 5.21
C SER A 25 11.07 -5.47 5.55
N TYR A 26 10.92 -5.02 6.81
CA TYR A 26 9.85 -4.08 7.19
C TYR A 26 9.93 -2.76 6.44
N GLU A 27 11.12 -2.35 5.97
CA GLU A 27 11.23 -1.14 5.14
C GLU A 27 10.38 -1.26 3.87
N ARG A 28 10.46 -2.41 3.18
CA ARG A 28 9.66 -2.68 1.99
C ARG A 28 8.19 -2.86 2.34
N ILE A 29 7.88 -3.56 3.43
CA ILE A 29 6.50 -3.84 3.85
C ILE A 29 5.77 -2.53 4.19
N ILE A 30 6.36 -1.70 5.06
CA ILE A 30 5.77 -0.41 5.45
C ILE A 30 5.59 0.46 4.22
N ARG A 31 6.62 0.57 3.36
CA ARG A 31 6.50 1.31 2.10
C ARG A 31 5.30 0.85 1.27
N ASN A 32 5.18 -0.45 1.02
CA ASN A 32 4.12 -0.99 0.16
C ASN A 32 2.72 -0.76 0.77
N VAL A 33 2.56 -0.97 2.07
CA VAL A 33 1.30 -0.70 2.80
C VAL A 33 0.93 0.78 2.71
N MET A 34 1.88 1.67 3.01
CA MET A 34 1.61 3.10 3.02
C MET A 34 1.30 3.65 1.64
N LEU A 35 1.99 3.19 0.60
CA LEU A 35 1.73 3.59 -0.79
C LEU A 35 0.35 3.16 -1.29
N ARG A 36 -0.20 2.05 -0.77
CA ARG A 36 -1.58 1.63 -1.10
C ARG A 36 -2.65 2.61 -0.63
N MET A 37 -2.36 3.36 0.43
CA MET A 37 -3.25 4.36 1.02
C MET A 37 -3.18 5.72 0.34
N ILE A 38 -2.37 5.86 -0.71
CA ILE A 38 -2.23 7.11 -1.46
C ILE A 38 -3.06 7.02 -2.74
N ALA A 39 -3.90 8.03 -2.94
CA ALA A 39 -4.54 8.32 -4.21
C ALA A 39 -3.78 9.46 -4.91
N VAL A 40 -3.69 9.36 -6.24
CA VAL A 40 -3.13 10.39 -7.11
C VAL A 40 -4.24 10.80 -8.08
N SER A 41 -4.70 12.05 -7.99
CA SER A 41 -5.72 12.62 -8.87
C SER A 41 -5.28 14.02 -9.31
N ASP A 42 -5.21 14.27 -10.61
CA ASP A 42 -4.86 15.58 -11.19
C ASP A 42 -3.56 16.18 -10.62
N GLY A 43 -2.56 15.34 -10.37
CA GLY A 43 -1.28 15.73 -9.77
C GLY A 43 -1.36 16.07 -8.27
N LYS A 44 -2.54 16.00 -7.65
CA LYS A 44 -2.73 16.15 -6.21
C LYS A 44 -2.74 14.79 -5.52
N LEU A 45 -2.19 14.79 -4.31
CA LEU A 45 -2.10 13.62 -3.45
C LEU A 45 -3.16 13.71 -2.36
N SER A 46 -3.87 12.62 -2.14
CA SER A 46 -4.79 12.46 -1.01
C SER A 46 -4.65 11.07 -0.40
N SER A 47 -5.07 10.91 0.85
CA SER A 47 -5.32 9.59 1.39
C SER A 47 -6.50 8.94 0.66
N ARG A 48 -6.54 7.61 0.71
CA ARG A 48 -7.72 6.82 0.37
C ARG A 48 -7.90 5.69 1.36
N ARG A 49 -9.15 5.25 1.49
CA ARG A 49 -9.51 4.00 2.17
C ARG A 49 -9.03 2.81 1.36
N VAL A 50 -8.40 1.87 2.03
CA VAL A 50 -7.90 0.63 1.44
C VAL A 50 -8.65 -0.54 2.06
N PRO A 51 -9.42 -1.33 1.29
CA PRO A 51 -10.01 -2.56 1.79
C PRO A 51 -8.95 -3.47 2.41
N LEU A 52 -9.24 -4.12 3.54
CA LEU A 52 -8.26 -5.04 4.15
C LEU A 52 -7.87 -6.17 3.20
N SER A 53 -8.79 -6.60 2.34
CA SER A 53 -8.53 -7.60 1.29
C SER A 53 -7.49 -7.15 0.24
N GLU A 54 -7.27 -5.84 0.07
CA GLU A 54 -6.20 -5.33 -0.81
C GLU A 54 -4.82 -5.35 -0.12
N LEU A 55 -4.80 -5.51 1.21
CA LEU A 55 -3.59 -5.60 2.03
C LEU A 55 -3.27 -7.05 2.45
N GLU A 56 -3.85 -8.03 1.77
CA GLU A 56 -3.46 -9.44 1.86
C GLU A 56 -2.32 -9.70 0.88
N TYR A 57 -1.23 -10.28 1.36
CA TYR A 57 -0.05 -10.59 0.54
C TYR A 57 0.27 -12.09 0.58
N SER A 58 1.12 -12.57 -0.32
CA SER A 58 1.65 -13.93 -0.24
C SER A 58 2.59 -14.09 0.95
N GLU A 59 2.56 -15.28 1.58
CA GLU A 59 3.49 -15.60 2.67
C GLU A 59 4.95 -15.68 2.17
N PRO A 60 5.95 -15.30 3.00
CA PRO A 60 5.84 -14.90 4.41
C PRO A 60 5.58 -13.39 4.64
N ALA A 61 5.40 -12.60 3.58
CA ALA A 61 5.29 -11.14 3.71
C ALA A 61 4.02 -10.69 4.45
N ASN A 62 2.94 -11.48 4.32
CA ASN A 62 1.64 -11.16 4.90
C ASN A 62 1.68 -11.04 6.44
N ILE A 63 2.43 -11.90 7.12
CA ILE A 63 2.64 -11.82 8.58
C ILE A 63 3.13 -10.42 8.98
N GLN A 64 4.12 -9.89 8.27
CA GLN A 64 4.69 -8.57 8.54
C GLN A 64 3.71 -7.45 8.16
N VAL A 65 2.91 -7.62 7.11
CA VAL A 65 1.88 -6.65 6.72
C VAL A 65 0.83 -6.53 7.82
N GLN A 66 0.34 -7.65 8.37
CA GLN A 66 -0.64 -7.65 9.45
C GLN A 66 -0.08 -7.00 10.71
N GLU A 67 1.18 -7.27 11.07
CA GLU A 67 1.86 -6.63 12.19
C GLU A 67 2.00 -5.11 11.99
N VAL A 68 2.41 -4.66 10.80
CA VAL A 68 2.51 -3.23 10.47
C VAL A 68 1.15 -2.55 10.65
N ILE A 69 0.09 -3.13 10.07
CA ILE A 69 -1.26 -2.56 10.18
C ILE A 69 -1.70 -2.52 11.64
N GLN A 70 -1.49 -3.59 12.39
CA GLN A 70 -1.84 -3.66 13.81
C GLN A 70 -1.14 -2.57 14.62
N ARG A 71 0.20 -2.53 14.60
CA ARG A 71 0.99 -1.58 15.38
C ARG A 71 0.66 -0.13 15.01
N PHE A 72 0.52 0.15 13.72
CA PHE A 72 0.21 1.50 13.27
C PHE A 72 -1.21 1.92 13.68
N CYS A 73 -2.15 0.97 13.81
CA CYS A 73 -3.46 1.26 14.42
C CYS A 73 -3.33 1.54 15.92
N GLU A 74 -2.55 0.74 16.66
CA GLU A 74 -2.37 0.87 18.11
C GLU A 74 -1.79 2.24 18.51
N VAL A 75 -0.87 2.79 17.70
CA VAL A 75 -0.28 4.12 17.95
C VAL A 75 -1.07 5.29 17.34
N GLY A 76 -2.17 4.99 16.63
CA GLY A 76 -3.06 5.98 16.01
C GLY A 76 -2.53 6.61 14.72
N LEU A 77 -1.67 5.90 13.97
CA LEU A 77 -1.24 6.31 12.62
C LEU A 77 -2.24 5.85 11.55
N LEU A 78 -2.90 4.73 11.79
CA LEU A 78 -3.94 4.16 10.95
C LEU A 78 -5.26 4.03 11.72
N VAL A 79 -6.36 4.11 10.99
CA VAL A 79 -7.70 3.89 11.53
C VAL A 79 -8.38 2.79 10.71
N ARG A 80 -9.03 1.86 11.40
CA ARG A 80 -9.88 0.84 10.78
C ARG A 80 -11.32 1.35 10.73
N GLY A 81 -12.03 0.97 9.68
CA GLY A 81 -13.46 1.24 9.54
C GLY A 81 -14.17 0.16 8.73
N GLN A 82 -15.46 0.35 8.53
CA GLN A 82 -16.30 -0.48 7.66
C GLN A 82 -17.10 0.43 6.74
N ASN A 83 -17.20 0.05 5.46
CA ASN A 83 -18.07 0.75 4.53
C ASN A 83 -19.54 0.31 4.71
N ASN A 84 -20.45 0.91 3.93
CA ASN A 84 -21.88 0.62 3.99
C ASN A 84 -22.24 -0.83 3.60
N GLU A 85 -21.33 -1.54 2.92
CA GLU A 85 -21.48 -2.96 2.55
C GLU A 85 -20.88 -3.91 3.61
N GLY A 86 -20.41 -3.38 4.74
CA GLY A 86 -19.78 -4.15 5.81
C GLY A 86 -18.34 -4.58 5.52
N GLN A 87 -17.73 -4.13 4.42
CA GLN A 87 -16.35 -4.44 4.09
C GLN A 87 -15.40 -3.59 4.95
N ALA A 88 -14.49 -4.26 5.65
CA ALA A 88 -13.49 -3.62 6.48
C ALA A 88 -12.41 -2.94 5.62
N TYR A 89 -12.00 -1.76 6.04
CA TYR A 89 -10.92 -0.99 5.42
C TYR A 89 -9.99 -0.42 6.48
N VAL A 90 -8.84 0.05 6.02
CA VAL A 90 -7.91 0.88 6.80
C VAL A 90 -7.59 2.15 6.01
N GLU A 91 -7.37 3.26 6.73
CA GLU A 91 -6.96 4.54 6.17
C GLU A 91 -5.95 5.23 7.09
N LEU A 92 -5.28 6.26 6.56
CA LEU A 92 -4.42 7.13 7.36
C LEU A 92 -5.28 7.90 8.37
N ALA A 93 -4.82 7.96 9.62
CA ALA A 93 -5.55 8.66 10.67
C ALA A 93 -5.65 10.18 10.41
N ASP A 94 -4.63 10.76 9.77
CA ASP A 94 -4.53 12.18 9.47
C ASP A 94 -3.71 12.41 8.20
N ASP A 95 -4.16 13.34 7.35
CA ASP A 95 -3.45 13.74 6.13
C ASP A 95 -2.11 14.45 6.41
N ALA A 96 -1.86 14.91 7.64
CA ALA A 96 -0.58 15.42 8.09
C ALA A 96 0.56 14.42 7.83
N LEU A 97 0.30 13.11 7.85
CA LEU A 97 1.30 12.09 7.50
C LEU A 97 1.68 12.13 6.02
N LEU A 98 0.75 12.41 5.10
CA LEU A 98 1.07 12.51 3.67
C LEU A 98 2.00 13.69 3.38
N GLN A 99 1.85 14.77 4.12
CA GLN A 99 2.57 16.03 3.89
C GLN A 99 3.85 16.13 4.71
N GLY A 100 3.87 15.56 5.90
CA GLY A 100 4.96 15.74 6.87
C GLY A 100 5.91 14.56 7.00
N TRP A 101 5.51 13.33 6.60
CA TRP A 101 6.39 12.18 6.79
C TRP A 101 7.37 12.02 5.62
N GLN A 102 8.63 12.39 5.88
CA GLN A 102 9.69 12.45 4.88
C GLN A 102 9.88 11.15 4.10
N LYS A 103 9.81 10.00 4.77
CA LYS A 103 9.93 8.68 4.13
C LYS A 103 8.82 8.45 3.11
N LEU A 104 7.58 8.76 3.47
CA LEU A 104 6.44 8.63 2.58
C LEU A 104 6.56 9.57 1.37
N LEU A 105 7.04 10.80 1.57
CA LEU A 105 7.32 11.74 0.48
C LEU A 105 8.35 11.17 -0.51
N GLU A 106 9.45 10.63 -0.01
CA GLU A 106 10.50 10.02 -0.84
C GLU A 106 10.02 8.78 -1.58
N TRP A 107 9.26 7.91 -0.91
CA TRP A 107 8.71 6.71 -1.54
C TRP A 107 7.74 7.07 -2.65
N LYS A 108 6.88 8.06 -2.46
CA LYS A 108 5.97 8.54 -3.51
C LYS A 108 6.74 9.00 -4.74
N GLN A 109 7.79 9.81 -4.56
CA GLN A 109 8.61 10.29 -5.66
C GLN A 109 9.33 9.14 -6.39
N LYS A 110 9.92 8.21 -5.65
CA LYS A 110 10.69 7.09 -6.22
C LYS A 110 9.81 6.02 -6.88
N ASN A 111 8.54 5.90 -6.49
CA ASN A 111 7.64 4.82 -6.92
C ASN A 111 6.44 5.34 -7.73
N HIS A 112 6.52 6.54 -8.31
CA HIS A 112 5.41 7.17 -9.02
C HIS A 112 4.84 6.29 -10.15
N GLU A 113 5.70 5.68 -10.97
CA GLU A 113 5.25 4.78 -12.05
C GLU A 113 4.60 3.50 -11.52
N SER A 114 5.16 2.92 -10.45
CA SER A 114 4.58 1.74 -9.79
C SER A 114 3.23 2.05 -9.15
N LEU A 115 3.06 3.24 -8.58
CA LEU A 115 1.77 3.70 -8.05
C LEU A 115 0.71 3.79 -9.16
N ILE A 116 1.05 4.36 -10.32
CA ILE A 116 0.14 4.44 -11.47
C ILE A 116 -0.23 3.03 -11.94
N LEU A 117 0.76 2.15 -12.11
CA LEU A 117 0.52 0.78 -12.54
C LEU A 117 -0.34 0.01 -11.54
N GLN A 118 -0.08 0.15 -10.24
CA GLN A 118 -0.89 -0.45 -9.19
C GLN A 118 -2.35 0.04 -9.27
N ARG A 119 -2.58 1.35 -9.43
CA ARG A 119 -3.94 1.91 -9.52
C ARG A 119 -4.72 1.44 -10.75
N ARG A 120 -4.01 1.06 -11.82
CA ARG A 120 -4.59 0.43 -13.01
C ARG A 120 -4.85 -1.07 -12.80
N LEU A 121 -3.93 -1.77 -12.14
CA LEU A 121 -3.96 -3.22 -11.94
C LEU A 121 -5.01 -3.65 -10.91
N THR A 122 -5.06 -3.01 -9.74
CA THR A 122 -5.92 -3.47 -8.63
C THR A 122 -7.39 -3.61 -9.06
N PRO A 123 -8.02 -2.65 -9.76
CA PRO A 123 -9.40 -2.81 -10.22
C PRO A 123 -9.58 -3.99 -11.17
N ALA A 124 -8.64 -4.21 -12.10
CA ALA A 124 -8.69 -5.31 -13.06
C ALA A 124 -8.56 -6.68 -12.36
N ALA A 125 -7.62 -6.80 -11.42
CA ALA A 125 -7.43 -8.02 -10.63
C ALA A 125 -8.67 -8.33 -9.75
N MET A 126 -9.28 -7.29 -9.16
CA MET A 126 -10.50 -7.45 -8.37
C MET A 126 -11.71 -7.83 -9.22
N GLU A 127 -11.85 -7.26 -10.41
CA GLU A 127 -12.90 -7.63 -11.36
C GLU A 127 -12.75 -9.09 -11.82
N TRP A 128 -11.52 -9.50 -12.16
CA TRP A 128 -11.20 -10.87 -12.50
C TRP A 128 -11.53 -11.85 -11.36
N LYS A 129 -11.18 -11.52 -10.12
CA LYS A 129 -11.49 -12.36 -8.95
C LYS A 129 -12.99 -12.52 -8.74
N LYS A 130 -13.79 -11.47 -8.97
CA LYS A 130 -15.26 -11.52 -8.89
C LYS A 130 -15.88 -12.32 -10.05
N HIS A 131 -15.28 -12.23 -11.23
CA HIS A 131 -15.77 -12.87 -12.44
C HIS A 131 -14.65 -13.65 -13.14
N PRO A 132 -14.32 -14.88 -12.69
CA PRO A 132 -13.18 -15.66 -13.23
C PRO A 132 -13.28 -15.99 -14.73
N LYS A 133 -14.46 -15.80 -15.34
CA LYS A 133 -14.71 -15.94 -16.78
C LYS A 133 -14.29 -14.70 -17.59
N ALA A 134 -13.94 -13.58 -16.95
CA ALA A 134 -13.40 -12.36 -17.57
C ALA A 134 -11.92 -12.51 -17.95
N LYS A 135 -11.52 -13.70 -18.40
CA LYS A 135 -10.17 -14.10 -18.83
C LYS A 135 -9.55 -13.23 -19.93
N TYR A 136 -10.19 -12.16 -20.38
CA TYR A 136 -9.79 -11.38 -21.54
C TYR A 136 -9.40 -9.94 -21.24
N LEU A 137 -9.51 -9.47 -19.99
CA LEU A 137 -9.33 -8.05 -19.70
C LEU A 137 -7.91 -7.56 -20.06
N TRP A 138 -6.87 -8.38 -19.87
CA TRP A 138 -5.46 -7.94 -20.03
C TRP A 138 -4.56 -8.87 -20.85
N ASN A 139 -5.06 -9.93 -21.50
CA ASN A 139 -4.20 -10.95 -22.15
C ASN A 139 -3.21 -10.43 -23.19
N ALA A 140 -3.49 -9.27 -23.80
CA ALA A 140 -2.61 -8.61 -24.78
C ALA A 140 -2.08 -7.26 -24.27
N ASP A 141 -2.23 -6.97 -22.97
CA ASP A 141 -1.74 -5.74 -22.39
C ASP A 141 -0.21 -5.80 -22.24
N PRO A 142 0.54 -4.87 -22.85
CA PRO A 142 2.00 -4.85 -22.75
C PRO A 142 2.50 -4.67 -21.31
N CYS A 143 1.65 -4.19 -20.38
CA CYS A 143 2.01 -4.12 -18.97
C CYS A 143 2.13 -5.50 -18.29
N LEU A 144 1.58 -6.59 -18.85
CA LEU A 144 1.71 -7.92 -18.22
C LEU A 144 3.15 -8.39 -18.11
N ASP A 145 4.00 -8.12 -19.11
CA ASP A 145 5.40 -8.53 -19.04
C ASP A 145 6.16 -7.75 -17.96
N LEU A 146 5.85 -6.46 -17.80
CA LEU A 146 6.38 -5.65 -16.70
C LEU A 146 5.90 -6.17 -15.34
N LEU A 147 4.62 -6.55 -15.22
CA LEU A 147 4.06 -7.11 -13.98
C LEU A 147 4.68 -8.47 -13.62
N ARG A 148 4.97 -9.32 -14.62
CA ARG A 148 5.71 -10.57 -14.41
C ARG A 148 7.15 -10.33 -13.97
N GLN A 149 7.80 -9.30 -14.49
CA GLN A 149 9.13 -8.90 -14.00
C GLN A 149 9.06 -8.44 -12.53
N ILE A 150 8.05 -7.65 -12.17
CA ILE A 150 7.82 -7.20 -10.78
C ILE A 150 7.56 -8.40 -9.86
N LEU A 151 6.69 -9.32 -10.27
CA LEU A 151 6.33 -10.54 -9.52
C LEU A 151 7.58 -11.36 -9.15
N ASN A 152 8.52 -11.50 -10.10
CA ASN A 152 9.74 -12.28 -9.93
C ASN A 152 10.91 -11.47 -9.33
N SER A 153 10.69 -10.22 -8.93
CA SER A 153 11.74 -9.35 -8.38
C SER A 153 11.71 -9.29 -6.85
N ASP A 154 12.86 -8.92 -6.27
CA ASP A 154 12.94 -8.56 -4.85
C ASP A 154 12.11 -7.30 -4.48
N HIS A 155 11.56 -6.60 -5.47
CA HIS A 155 10.75 -5.42 -5.27
C HIS A 155 9.26 -5.68 -5.50
N ASN A 156 8.85 -6.95 -5.49
CA ASN A 156 7.45 -7.34 -5.66
C ASN A 156 6.55 -6.58 -4.65
N TRP A 157 5.66 -5.75 -5.19
CA TRP A 157 4.67 -4.97 -4.45
C TRP A 157 3.24 -5.46 -4.67
N LEU A 158 3.06 -6.50 -5.49
CA LEU A 158 1.78 -7.12 -5.77
C LEU A 158 1.20 -7.71 -4.48
N ASN A 159 -0.07 -7.43 -4.24
CA ASN A 159 -0.81 -8.12 -3.20
C ASN A 159 -1.23 -9.52 -3.71
N GLN A 160 -1.96 -10.27 -2.90
CA GLN A 160 -2.35 -11.63 -3.22
C GLN A 160 -3.21 -11.71 -4.48
N VAL A 161 -4.27 -10.89 -4.59
CA VAL A 161 -5.16 -10.92 -5.76
C VAL A 161 -4.45 -10.47 -7.04
N GLU A 162 -3.54 -9.50 -6.95
CA GLU A 162 -2.73 -9.06 -8.09
C GLU A 162 -1.71 -10.12 -8.50
N THR A 163 -1.15 -10.87 -7.54
CA THR A 163 -0.26 -12.01 -7.80
C THR A 163 -0.99 -13.15 -8.50
N GLU A 164 -2.22 -13.47 -8.08
CA GLU A 164 -3.04 -14.51 -8.72
C GLU A 164 -3.49 -14.13 -10.13
N PHE A 165 -3.60 -12.82 -10.42
CA PHE A 165 -4.01 -12.29 -11.72
C PHE A 165 -2.90 -12.33 -12.78
N VAL A 166 -1.65 -12.10 -12.38
CA VAL A 166 -0.46 -11.99 -13.26
C VAL A 166 0.08 -13.36 -13.66
#